data_AF-A0A1B8FVH8-F1
#
_entry.id   AF-A0A1B8FVH8-F1
#
_cell.length_a   1.000
_cell.length_b   1.000
_cell.length_c   1.000
_cell.angle_alpha   90.00
_cell.angle_beta   90.00
_cell.angle_gamma   90.00
#
_symmetry.space_group_name_H-M   'P 1'
#
loop_
_entity.id
_entity.type
_entity.pdbx_description
1 polymer ?
#
loop_
_entity_poly.entity_id
_entity_poly.type
_entity_poly.pdbx_seq_one_letter_code
_entity_poly.pdbx_strand_id
1 'polypeptide(L)'
;MKLIKLAFFVLPFFTAVSAVAVAEPAAPAFEVKVKKDADVASTVEVRREFAEERNLQKRACTNNGCTCVKGTAQGQYCGYCNAVTGKGSASLWELEFVVASTHFNNTDPHPTHPGRIHFARPQQRRLTPDSDQRARIHEAIYIALHDAGLPMRPQPILDYMTWFVTDDLTIDPPHRNAPCYSPFYRWHSAEVISPALYFRPESLTQIRVACATISTEFRVAATRTTGLHVHVGDGANGFSHSTVRNLIALLWGFEPQLLTLFPPHRHSQTWCMPLRVDSMYAWRHPKWTISTFLEDLFSSKFGIIEALVREFQVCGGDRCAVELSNLDDPMVAVKQTIEFRAHPGTLDGDEVVMWVKTVVGLMQWAQGADSNQLMSLMAYAEAGNDNFSVAGLLEMLGLPEQAEFYKGKLHPLGVAEENAGREYEIQGLARPRTDVLEAFGIGEEGVATRDNWDESLIFDPYH
;
A
#
# COMPACT_ATOMS: atom_id res chain seq x y z
N MET A 1 10.55 48.50 -29.24
CA MET A 1 11.53 47.98 -28.26
C MET A 1 11.23 46.49 -28.07
N LYS A 2 11.76 45.64 -28.96
CA LYS A 2 12.79 44.61 -28.70
C LYS A 2 12.47 43.64 -27.54
N LEU A 3 11.90 42.52 -27.98
CA LEU A 3 11.93 41.16 -27.42
C LEU A 3 13.17 40.80 -26.60
N ILE A 4 12.95 40.10 -25.48
CA ILE A 4 13.88 39.07 -24.97
C ILE A 4 13.04 37.83 -24.63
N LYS A 5 13.21 36.79 -25.45
CA LYS A 5 12.79 35.42 -25.16
C LYS A 5 13.86 34.79 -24.27
N LEU A 6 13.51 34.25 -23.11
CA LEU A 6 14.37 33.34 -22.37
C LEU A 6 13.77 31.94 -22.46
N ALA A 7 14.37 31.11 -23.30
CA ALA A 7 14.08 29.68 -23.37
C ALA A 7 14.86 28.99 -22.24
N PHE A 8 14.16 28.34 -21.31
CA PHE A 8 14.78 27.37 -20.42
C PHE A 8 14.71 26.00 -21.09
N PHE A 9 15.87 25.50 -21.50
CA PHE A 9 16.08 24.11 -21.89
C PHE A 9 15.95 23.23 -20.64
N VAL A 10 14.95 22.34 -20.62
CA VAL A 10 14.91 21.20 -19.70
C VAL A 10 15.71 20.08 -20.36
N LEU A 11 16.88 19.77 -19.77
CA LEU A 11 17.66 18.57 -20.07
C LEU A 11 17.19 17.46 -19.12
N PRO A 12 16.75 16.28 -19.61
CA PRO A 12 16.60 15.12 -18.76
C PRO A 12 17.99 14.57 -18.42
N PHE A 13 18.29 14.48 -17.13
CA PHE A 13 19.49 13.80 -16.63
C PHE A 13 19.32 12.29 -16.86
N PHE A 14 19.98 11.78 -17.91
CA PHE A 14 20.27 10.35 -18.04
C PHE A 14 21.35 9.98 -17.01
N THR A 15 21.03 9.06 -16.10
CA THR A 15 22.04 8.36 -15.30
C THR A 15 22.77 7.36 -16.19
N ALA A 16 23.91 7.78 -16.74
CA ALA A 16 24.86 6.88 -17.39
C ALA A 16 25.62 6.10 -16.31
N VAL A 17 25.31 4.81 -16.15
CA VAL A 17 26.15 3.89 -15.39
C VAL A 17 27.35 3.52 -16.26
N SER A 18 28.53 4.00 -15.87
CA SER A 18 29.80 3.61 -16.48
C SER A 18 30.13 2.16 -16.12
N ALA A 19 30.06 1.25 -17.10
CA ALA A 19 30.59 -0.10 -16.95
C ALA A 19 32.11 -0.06 -17.15
N VAL A 20 32.87 -0.25 -16.08
CA VAL A 20 34.30 -0.62 -16.15
C VAL A 20 34.35 -2.14 -16.18
N ALA A 21 34.80 -2.69 -17.30
CA ALA A 21 35.00 -4.12 -17.48
C ALA A 21 36.12 -4.64 -16.57
N VAL A 22 35.78 -5.56 -15.67
CA VAL A 22 36.74 -6.43 -14.99
C VAL A 22 36.43 -7.86 -15.44
N ALA A 23 37.46 -8.53 -15.97
CA ALA A 23 37.35 -9.86 -16.56
C ALA A 23 37.02 -10.93 -15.50
N GLU A 24 36.00 -11.75 -15.79
CA GLU A 24 35.69 -12.98 -15.04
C GLU A 24 36.64 -14.13 -15.40
N PRO A 25 37.07 -14.97 -14.43
CA PRO A 25 37.67 -16.25 -14.72
C PRO A 25 36.57 -17.34 -14.91
N ALA A 26 36.79 -18.18 -15.91
CA ALA A 26 35.88 -19.24 -16.36
C ALA A 26 35.52 -20.27 -15.28
N ALA A 27 34.22 -20.60 -15.19
CA ALA A 27 33.71 -21.76 -14.44
C ALA A 27 33.77 -23.04 -15.30
N PRO A 28 34.03 -24.22 -14.70
CA PRO A 28 34.28 -25.44 -15.44
C PRO A 28 33.00 -26.11 -15.94
N ALA A 29 33.09 -26.65 -17.16
CA ALA A 29 32.04 -27.43 -17.80
C ALA A 29 31.76 -28.75 -17.05
N PHE A 30 30.48 -29.04 -16.84
CA PHE A 30 30.02 -30.39 -16.51
C PHE A 30 28.93 -30.82 -17.50
N GLU A 31 29.29 -31.71 -18.42
CA GLU A 31 28.40 -32.41 -19.34
C GLU A 31 27.54 -33.43 -18.60
N VAL A 32 26.22 -33.43 -18.84
CA VAL A 32 25.38 -34.62 -18.64
C VAL A 32 24.61 -34.91 -19.92
N LYS A 33 24.78 -36.14 -20.40
CA LYS A 33 24.32 -36.67 -21.69
C LYS A 33 22.81 -36.89 -21.76
N VAL A 34 22.28 -36.44 -22.90
CA VAL A 34 21.04 -36.73 -23.63
C VAL A 34 20.41 -38.12 -23.40
N LYS A 35 19.06 -38.15 -23.33
CA LYS A 35 18.28 -39.09 -24.16
C LYS A 35 17.04 -38.39 -24.74
N LYS A 36 16.93 -38.53 -26.05
CA LYS A 36 15.92 -37.96 -26.95
C LYS A 36 15.15 -39.15 -27.49
N ASP A 37 13.85 -39.21 -27.28
CA ASP A 37 12.96 -40.08 -28.03
C ASP A 37 11.72 -39.28 -28.44
N ALA A 38 11.33 -39.48 -29.69
CA ALA A 38 10.33 -38.73 -30.43
C ALA A 38 8.99 -39.49 -30.47
N ASP A 39 7.97 -38.72 -30.86
CA ASP A 39 6.81 -39.11 -31.66
C ASP A 39 5.49 -39.58 -30.99
N VAL A 40 4.45 -38.88 -31.47
CA VAL A 40 3.08 -39.31 -31.82
C VAL A 40 1.97 -39.14 -30.77
N ALA A 41 1.02 -38.32 -31.22
CA ALA A 41 -0.32 -38.12 -30.69
C ALA A 41 -1.11 -39.43 -30.51
N SER A 42 -1.76 -39.59 -29.36
CA SER A 42 -3.14 -40.07 -29.22
C SER A 42 -3.51 -40.17 -27.73
N THR A 43 -4.80 -40.16 -27.43
CA THR A 43 -5.46 -40.51 -26.14
C THR A 43 -5.25 -39.48 -25.01
N VAL A 44 -6.16 -38.55 -24.70
CA VAL A 44 -7.56 -38.71 -24.22
C VAL A 44 -7.67 -39.89 -23.25
N GLU A 45 -7.99 -39.56 -21.99
CA GLU A 45 -8.13 -40.44 -20.83
C GLU A 45 -6.82 -40.99 -20.25
N VAL A 46 -6.22 -40.25 -19.30
CA VAL A 46 -5.83 -40.73 -17.95
C VAL A 46 -5.24 -39.52 -17.22
N ARG A 47 -6.06 -38.86 -16.40
CA ARG A 47 -5.69 -38.17 -15.14
C ARG A 47 -6.96 -37.64 -14.47
N ARG A 48 -7.89 -38.58 -14.26
CA ARG A 48 -9.04 -38.43 -13.38
C ARG A 48 -8.74 -39.26 -12.13
N GLU A 49 -7.67 -38.92 -11.41
CA GLU A 49 -7.26 -39.64 -10.18
C GLU A 49 -6.27 -38.85 -9.30
N PHE A 50 -6.36 -37.51 -9.28
CA PHE A 50 -5.71 -36.66 -8.27
C PHE A 50 -6.70 -35.64 -7.70
N ALA A 51 -7.94 -36.08 -7.47
CA ALA A 51 -9.02 -35.26 -6.91
C ALA A 51 -9.36 -35.62 -5.45
N GLU A 52 -8.69 -36.60 -4.84
CA GLU A 52 -8.92 -36.98 -3.46
C GLU A 52 -7.59 -36.96 -2.70
N GLU A 53 -7.63 -36.40 -1.49
CA GLU A 53 -6.51 -36.22 -0.55
C GLU A 53 -5.66 -34.94 -0.70
N ARG A 54 -6.32 -33.78 -0.69
CA ARG A 54 -5.80 -32.65 0.10
C ARG A 54 -6.60 -32.54 1.38
N ASN A 55 -6.08 -33.15 2.44
CA ASN A 55 -6.47 -32.88 3.82
C ASN A 55 -6.15 -31.41 4.17
N LEU A 56 -6.96 -30.48 3.65
CA LEU A 56 -7.16 -29.18 4.26
C LEU A 56 -7.80 -29.48 5.62
N GLN A 57 -7.07 -29.25 6.71
CA GLN A 57 -7.64 -29.42 8.03
C GLN A 57 -8.91 -28.57 8.15
N LYS A 58 -10.00 -29.25 8.53
CA LYS A 58 -11.34 -28.72 8.73
C LYS A 58 -11.29 -27.64 9.84
N ARG A 59 -11.07 -26.36 9.49
CA ARG A 59 -11.19 -25.29 10.48
C ARG A 59 -12.65 -25.10 10.81
N ALA A 60 -13.01 -25.47 12.03
CA ALA A 60 -14.34 -25.32 12.58
C ALA A 60 -14.65 -23.82 12.78
N CYS A 61 -15.51 -23.24 11.94
CA CYS A 61 -16.22 -22.00 12.26
C CYS A 61 -17.27 -22.23 13.38
N THR A 62 -16.98 -23.08 14.36
CA THR A 62 -17.85 -23.39 15.48
C THR A 62 -17.05 -23.27 16.78
N ASN A 63 -17.61 -22.46 17.68
CA ASN A 63 -17.24 -22.12 19.06
C ASN A 63 -16.42 -20.83 19.35
N ASN A 64 -16.00 -20.04 18.35
CA ASN A 64 -15.36 -18.73 18.61
C ASN A 64 -16.22 -17.49 18.29
N GLY A 65 -17.55 -17.62 18.16
CA GLY A 65 -18.43 -16.45 18.02
C GLY A 65 -18.26 -15.63 16.74
N CYS A 66 -17.75 -16.22 15.65
CA CYS A 66 -17.68 -15.53 14.36
C CYS A 66 -19.09 -15.18 13.83
N THR A 67 -19.36 -13.89 13.65
CA THR A 67 -20.62 -13.31 13.13
C THR A 67 -20.65 -13.24 11.61
N CYS A 68 -20.10 -14.22 10.90
CA CYS A 68 -20.14 -14.20 9.44
C CYS A 68 -21.58 -14.26 8.90
N VAL A 69 -21.80 -13.60 7.78
CA VAL A 69 -23.09 -13.59 7.08
C VAL A 69 -23.49 -15.02 6.69
N LYS A 70 -24.77 -15.36 6.85
CA LYS A 70 -25.30 -16.69 6.52
C LYS A 70 -25.09 -16.98 5.03
N GLY A 71 -24.31 -18.02 4.71
CA GLY A 71 -24.02 -18.44 3.34
C GLY A 71 -22.60 -18.18 2.86
N THR A 72 -21.74 -17.52 3.66
CA THR A 72 -20.32 -17.36 3.32
C THR A 72 -19.61 -18.71 3.22
N ALA A 73 -18.93 -18.95 2.11
CA ALA A 73 -18.18 -20.20 1.92
C ALA A 73 -17.02 -20.30 2.92
N GLN A 74 -16.80 -21.51 3.43
CA GLN A 74 -15.63 -21.80 4.26
C GLN A 74 -14.37 -21.52 3.42
N GLY A 75 -13.51 -20.58 3.86
CA GLY A 75 -12.40 -20.13 3.01
C GLY A 75 -12.42 -18.64 2.64
N GLN A 76 -13.57 -17.97 2.79
CA GLN A 76 -13.74 -16.58 2.35
C GLN A 76 -13.70 -15.59 3.51
N TYR A 77 -13.03 -14.46 3.28
CA TYR A 77 -13.07 -13.31 4.19
C TYR A 77 -14.50 -12.76 4.23
N CYS A 78 -15.08 -12.67 5.42
CA CYS A 78 -16.48 -12.29 5.59
C CYS A 78 -16.66 -10.84 6.09
N GLY A 79 -15.59 -10.05 6.11
CA GLY A 79 -15.57 -8.68 6.67
C GLY A 79 -15.68 -8.61 8.20
N TYR A 80 -16.18 -9.66 8.88
CA TYR A 80 -16.33 -9.70 10.34
C TYR A 80 -15.39 -10.69 11.04
N CYS A 81 -14.94 -11.72 10.31
CA CYS A 81 -13.99 -12.67 10.86
C CYS A 81 -12.57 -12.12 10.72
N ASN A 82 -11.84 -12.18 11.82
CA ASN A 82 -10.39 -12.00 11.84
C ASN A 82 -9.69 -13.08 10.96
N ALA A 83 -10.30 -14.23 10.69
CA ALA A 83 -9.64 -15.33 9.99
C ALA A 83 -9.80 -15.29 8.46
N VAL A 84 -8.72 -14.93 7.75
CA VAL A 84 -8.53 -15.27 6.33
C VAL A 84 -8.04 -16.72 6.26
N THR A 85 -8.57 -17.48 5.32
CA THR A 85 -8.52 -18.96 5.34
C THR A 85 -7.69 -19.58 4.21
N GLY A 86 -6.79 -18.82 3.59
CA GLY A 86 -5.80 -19.32 2.63
C GLY A 86 -4.43 -18.67 2.78
N LYS A 87 -3.38 -19.36 2.32
CA LYS A 87 -2.00 -18.82 2.20
C LYS A 87 -1.86 -17.78 1.05
N GLY A 88 -2.97 -17.36 0.41
CA GLY A 88 -2.98 -16.71 -0.90
C GLY A 88 -2.60 -15.23 -0.90
N SER A 89 -3.30 -14.38 -0.15
CA SER A 89 -3.07 -12.94 -0.23
C SER A 89 -1.98 -12.46 0.75
N ALA A 90 -0.92 -11.88 0.20
CA ALA A 90 0.09 -11.14 0.96
C ALA A 90 -0.10 -9.65 0.74
N SER A 91 0.02 -8.86 1.80
CA SER A 91 0.00 -7.40 1.75
C SER A 91 1.32 -6.84 2.24
N LEU A 92 1.92 -5.95 1.46
CA LEU A 92 2.99 -5.07 1.92
C LEU A 92 2.44 -3.67 2.10
N TRP A 93 2.92 -2.98 3.11
CA TRP A 93 2.46 -1.66 3.49
C TRP A 93 3.63 -0.68 3.54
N GLU A 94 3.45 0.51 2.99
CA GLU A 94 4.39 1.63 3.10
C GLU A 94 3.66 2.83 3.73
N LEU A 95 4.24 3.43 4.76
CA LEU A 95 3.71 4.62 5.42
C LEU A 95 4.73 5.76 5.42
N GLU A 96 4.29 6.87 4.84
CA GLU A 96 5.02 8.14 4.83
C GLU A 96 4.59 9.04 5.98
N PHE A 97 5.55 9.71 6.63
CA PHE A 97 5.30 10.71 7.66
C PHE A 97 6.50 11.65 7.81
N VAL A 98 6.31 12.71 8.60
CA VAL A 98 7.39 13.60 9.02
C VAL A 98 7.68 13.45 10.50
N VAL A 99 8.95 13.57 10.87
CA VAL A 99 9.44 13.48 12.24
C VAL A 99 10.09 14.78 12.65
N ALA A 100 9.64 15.36 13.76
CA ALA A 100 10.23 16.56 14.32
C ALA A 100 11.47 16.24 15.14
N SER A 101 12.49 17.04 14.93
CA SER A 101 13.66 17.17 15.80
C SER A 101 13.80 18.62 16.26
N THR A 102 14.52 18.85 17.34
CA THR A 102 14.84 20.20 17.79
C THR A 102 16.27 20.31 18.29
N HIS A 103 16.76 21.55 18.37
CA HIS A 103 18.08 21.82 18.95
C HIS A 103 18.04 21.61 20.48
N PHE A 104 19.11 21.07 21.08
CA PHE A 104 19.15 20.78 22.53
C PHE A 104 18.95 22.00 23.45
N ASN A 105 19.16 23.22 22.93
CA ASN A 105 18.92 24.47 23.65
C ASN A 105 17.48 25.00 23.51
N ASN A 106 16.65 24.42 22.64
CA ASN A 106 15.28 24.87 22.45
C ASN A 106 14.38 24.26 23.52
N THR A 107 13.41 25.03 23.98
CA THR A 107 12.29 24.50 24.77
C THR A 107 11.37 23.68 23.86
N ASP A 108 10.76 22.63 24.41
CA ASP A 108 9.73 21.86 23.71
C ASP A 108 8.58 22.80 23.28
N PRO A 109 8.29 22.92 21.98
CA PRO A 109 7.18 23.75 21.49
C PRO A 109 5.79 23.22 21.85
N HIS A 110 5.67 21.95 22.21
CA HIS A 110 4.42 21.27 22.50
C HIS A 110 4.55 20.40 23.77
N PRO A 111 4.84 20.99 24.95
CA PRO A 111 5.23 20.26 26.15
C PRO A 111 4.15 19.34 26.75
N THR A 112 2.90 19.47 26.32
CA THR A 112 1.77 18.67 26.82
C THR A 112 1.59 17.36 26.09
N HIS A 113 2.22 17.17 24.93
CA HIS A 113 2.02 15.94 24.17
C HIS A 113 3.08 14.90 24.53
N PRO A 114 2.71 13.60 24.64
CA PRO A 114 3.56 12.60 25.29
C PRO A 114 4.75 12.13 24.45
N GLY A 115 4.62 12.16 23.12
CA GLY A 115 5.64 11.66 22.20
C GLY A 115 7.00 12.34 22.38
N ARG A 116 8.07 11.55 22.49
CA ARG A 116 9.41 12.06 22.77
C ARG A 116 9.92 12.90 21.59
N ILE A 117 10.65 13.98 21.89
CA ILE A 117 11.31 14.80 20.87
C ILE A 117 12.76 14.38 20.79
N HIS A 118 13.22 14.08 19.58
CA HIS A 118 14.64 13.83 19.36
C HIS A 118 15.42 15.14 19.36
N PHE A 119 16.32 15.27 20.33
CA PHE A 119 17.24 16.39 20.42
C PHE A 119 18.53 16.10 19.63
N ALA A 120 18.96 17.08 18.86
CA ALA A 120 20.33 17.17 18.37
C ALA A 120 21.33 17.00 19.53
N ARG A 121 22.30 16.08 19.46
CA ARG A 121 23.27 15.84 20.56
C ARG A 121 24.05 17.12 20.92
N PRO A 122 24.43 17.37 22.19
CA PRO A 122 25.16 18.58 22.60
C PRO A 122 26.50 18.79 21.89
N GLN A 123 27.14 17.70 21.45
CA GLN A 123 28.42 17.71 20.73
C GLN A 123 28.27 17.99 19.22
N GLN A 124 27.04 18.13 18.71
CA GLN A 124 26.82 18.46 17.30
C GLN A 124 27.28 19.90 17.03
N ARG A 125 28.33 20.03 16.21
CA ARG A 125 28.74 21.31 15.64
C ARG A 125 27.53 21.92 14.92
N ARG A 126 27.43 23.26 14.91
CA ARG A 126 26.38 24.07 14.24
C ARG A 126 26.12 23.73 12.75
N LEU A 127 26.91 22.82 12.14
CA LEU A 127 26.96 22.52 10.71
C LEU A 127 26.87 21.02 10.41
N THR A 128 26.15 20.23 11.22
CA THR A 128 25.91 18.83 10.84
C THR A 128 25.02 18.79 9.59
N PRO A 129 25.42 18.10 8.50
CA PRO A 129 24.60 17.98 7.30
C PRO A 129 23.20 17.46 7.61
N ASP A 130 22.22 17.92 6.84
CA ASP A 130 20.82 17.49 6.97
C ASP A 130 20.67 15.97 6.80
N SER A 131 21.43 15.40 5.86
CA SER A 131 21.51 13.95 5.61
C SER A 131 21.90 13.14 6.84
N ASP A 132 22.87 13.63 7.62
CA ASP A 132 23.36 12.90 8.80
C ASP A 132 22.34 12.96 9.95
N GLN A 133 21.58 14.06 10.06
CA GLN A 133 20.50 14.16 11.05
C GLN A 133 19.35 13.24 10.68
N ARG A 134 18.98 13.21 9.40
CA ARG A 134 17.95 12.35 8.85
C ARG A 134 18.27 10.87 9.06
N ALA A 135 19.49 10.44 8.69
CA ALA A 135 19.93 9.05 8.88
C ALA A 135 19.87 8.59 10.35
N ARG A 136 20.19 9.47 11.31
CA ARG A 136 20.07 9.15 12.75
C ARG A 136 18.62 9.02 13.21
N ILE A 137 17.71 9.79 12.63
CA ILE A 137 16.28 9.68 12.94
C ILE A 137 15.74 8.36 12.38
N HIS A 138 16.10 8.01 11.15
CA HIS A 138 15.73 6.71 10.56
C HIS A 138 16.30 5.55 11.38
N GLU A 139 17.56 5.62 11.80
CA GLU A 139 18.18 4.64 12.70
C GLU A 139 17.43 4.56 14.05
N ALA A 140 17.02 5.69 14.63
CA ALA A 140 16.26 5.68 15.89
C ALA A 140 14.88 5.03 15.73
N ILE A 141 14.17 5.32 14.62
CA ILE A 141 12.90 4.66 14.29
C ILE A 141 13.12 3.16 14.12
N TYR A 142 14.18 2.77 13.39
CA TYR A 142 14.53 1.37 13.18
C TYR A 142 14.75 0.63 14.52
N ILE A 143 15.53 1.22 15.42
CA ILE A 143 15.79 0.66 16.75
C ILE A 143 14.49 0.57 17.56
N ALA A 144 13.64 1.61 17.57
CA ALA A 144 12.39 1.57 18.31
C ALA A 144 11.42 0.49 17.80
N LEU A 145 11.32 0.32 16.48
CA LEU A 145 10.51 -0.75 15.87
C LEU A 145 11.07 -2.14 16.21
N HIS A 146 12.39 -2.31 16.17
CA HIS A 146 13.05 -3.54 16.59
C HIS A 146 12.80 -3.85 18.07
N ASP A 147 12.95 -2.86 18.96
CA ASP A 147 12.75 -2.99 20.40
C ASP A 147 11.29 -3.26 20.76
N ALA A 148 10.34 -2.71 20.00
CA ALA A 148 8.92 -3.08 20.04
C ALA A 148 8.64 -4.52 19.55
N GLY A 149 9.70 -5.24 19.18
CA GLY A 149 9.69 -6.65 18.83
C GLY A 149 9.40 -6.93 17.38
N LEU A 150 9.26 -5.94 16.49
CA LEU A 150 8.95 -6.19 15.08
C LEU A 150 10.09 -6.93 14.36
N PRO A 151 9.78 -7.85 13.43
CA PRO A 151 10.78 -8.67 12.75
C PRO A 151 11.67 -7.80 11.83
N MET A 152 12.83 -7.42 12.36
CA MET A 152 13.83 -6.57 11.71
C MET A 152 15.14 -7.34 11.54
N ARG A 153 15.90 -7.01 10.49
CA ARG A 153 17.28 -7.50 10.35
C ARG A 153 18.22 -6.75 11.32
N PRO A 154 19.40 -7.30 11.61
CA PRO A 154 20.44 -6.54 12.32
C PRO A 154 20.98 -5.33 11.53
N GLN A 155 20.80 -5.33 10.20
CA GLN A 155 21.20 -4.25 9.31
C GLN A 155 20.02 -3.86 8.42
N PRO A 156 19.81 -2.55 8.16
CA PRO A 156 18.73 -2.09 7.31
C PRO A 156 19.01 -2.49 5.86
N ILE A 157 18.38 -3.57 5.40
CA ILE A 157 18.41 -4.05 4.02
C ILE A 157 16.96 -4.18 3.57
N LEU A 158 16.59 -3.52 2.47
CA LEU A 158 15.28 -3.68 1.87
C LEU A 158 15.22 -5.02 1.13
N ASP A 159 14.77 -6.06 1.84
CA ASP A 159 14.62 -7.43 1.31
C ASP A 159 13.16 -7.87 1.15
N TYR A 160 12.19 -7.02 1.55
CA TYR A 160 10.75 -7.31 1.64
C TYR A 160 10.38 -8.43 2.63
N MET A 161 11.36 -8.94 3.39
CA MET A 161 11.20 -9.98 4.42
C MET A 161 11.20 -9.39 5.81
N THR A 162 11.66 -8.15 5.98
CA THR A 162 11.71 -7.46 7.26
C THR A 162 11.25 -6.02 7.15
N TRP A 163 10.95 -5.42 8.30
CA TRP A 163 10.60 -4.02 8.37
C TRP A 163 11.81 -3.15 7.99
N PHE A 164 11.55 -2.09 7.24
CA PHE A 164 12.56 -1.18 6.73
C PHE A 164 12.14 0.27 6.98
N VAL A 165 13.12 1.14 7.23
CA VAL A 165 12.92 2.57 7.40
C VAL A 165 13.78 3.27 6.37
N THR A 166 13.16 4.16 5.60
CA THR A 166 13.79 4.89 4.52
C THR A 166 13.34 6.35 4.51
N ASP A 167 13.86 7.07 3.54
CA ASP A 167 13.49 8.43 3.23
C ASP A 167 12.54 8.48 2.04
N ASP A 168 11.65 9.46 2.04
CA ASP A 168 10.85 9.84 0.87
C ASP A 168 11.02 11.35 0.63
N LEU A 169 11.69 11.67 -0.48
CA LEU A 169 12.04 13.03 -0.86
C LEU A 169 10.86 13.84 -1.41
N THR A 170 9.71 13.21 -1.61
CA THR A 170 8.46 13.84 -2.06
C THR A 170 7.62 14.38 -0.90
N ILE A 171 7.99 14.04 0.34
CA ILE A 171 7.31 14.51 1.54
C ILE A 171 7.74 15.94 1.89
N ASP A 172 6.75 16.81 2.02
CA ASP A 172 6.88 18.18 2.50
C ASP A 172 6.61 18.27 4.02
N PRO A 173 7.28 19.20 4.71
CA PRO A 173 7.00 19.47 6.12
C PRO A 173 5.56 20.00 6.33
N PRO A 174 5.05 19.98 7.59
CA PRO A 174 3.74 20.52 7.90
C PRO A 174 3.65 22.00 7.52
N HIS A 175 2.48 22.42 7.06
CA HIS A 175 2.27 23.79 6.65
C HIS A 175 2.43 24.75 7.84
N ARG A 176 2.92 25.97 7.60
CA ARG A 176 3.22 26.96 8.66
C ARG A 176 2.03 27.34 9.57
N ASN A 177 0.80 27.13 9.09
CA ASN A 177 -0.44 27.39 9.84
C ASN A 177 -0.98 26.14 10.55
N ALA A 178 -0.32 24.99 10.41
CA ALA A 178 -0.75 23.75 11.02
C ALA A 178 -0.59 23.79 12.54
N PRO A 179 -1.52 23.18 13.31
CA PRO A 179 -1.40 23.08 14.76
C PRO A 179 -0.10 22.44 15.25
N CYS A 180 0.47 21.50 14.49
CA CYS A 180 1.74 20.85 14.85
C CYS A 180 2.99 21.68 14.50
N TYR A 181 2.85 22.74 13.70
CA TYR A 181 3.99 23.49 13.21
C TYR A 181 4.62 24.36 14.30
N SER A 182 5.95 24.37 14.34
CA SER A 182 6.74 25.31 15.13
C SER A 182 8.01 25.69 14.39
N PRO A 183 8.43 26.96 14.39
CA PRO A 183 9.71 27.37 13.79
C PRO A 183 10.93 26.77 14.50
N PHE A 184 10.75 26.17 15.69
CA PHE A 184 11.81 25.49 16.43
C PHE A 184 11.96 24.02 16.05
N TYR A 185 11.00 23.46 15.31
CA TYR A 185 11.11 22.11 14.76
C TYR A 185 11.87 22.12 13.44
N ARG A 186 12.73 21.13 13.29
CA ARG A 186 13.24 20.67 12.01
C ARG A 186 12.57 19.35 11.69
N TRP A 187 11.83 19.33 10.60
CA TRP A 187 11.09 18.17 10.11
C TRP A 187 11.95 17.34 9.17
N HIS A 188 11.87 16.02 9.33
CA HIS A 188 12.56 15.04 8.50
C HIS A 188 11.54 14.08 7.92
N SER A 189 11.60 13.85 6.62
CA SER A 189 10.81 12.82 5.94
C SER A 189 11.22 11.42 6.41
N ALA A 190 10.25 10.53 6.53
CA ALA A 190 10.46 9.13 6.82
C ALA A 190 9.38 8.29 6.14
N GLU A 191 9.78 7.13 5.65
CA GLU A 191 8.89 6.09 5.16
C GLU A 191 9.22 4.78 5.89
N VAL A 192 8.19 4.09 6.37
CA VAL A 192 8.31 2.77 6.98
C VAL A 192 7.64 1.76 6.08
N ILE A 193 8.39 0.72 5.69
CA ILE A 193 7.96 -0.34 4.80
C ILE A 193 7.87 -1.63 5.60
N SER A 194 6.70 -2.27 5.61
CA SER A 194 6.51 -3.58 6.21
C SER A 194 7.11 -4.68 5.33
N PRO A 195 7.42 -5.86 5.88
CA PRO A 195 7.58 -7.03 5.05
C PRO A 195 6.27 -7.34 4.30
N ALA A 196 6.35 -8.22 3.30
CA ALA A 196 5.15 -8.84 2.75
C ALA A 196 4.53 -9.73 3.85
N LEU A 197 3.37 -9.34 4.35
CA LEU A 197 2.68 -10.04 5.43
C LEU A 197 1.52 -10.85 4.85
N TYR A 198 1.36 -12.10 5.28
CA TYR A 198 0.10 -12.80 5.01
C TYR A 198 -1.05 -12.03 5.62
N PHE A 199 -2.16 -11.87 4.89
CA PHE A 199 -3.32 -11.16 5.40
C PHE A 199 -3.97 -11.97 6.53
N ARG A 200 -3.61 -11.67 7.79
CA ARG A 200 -4.03 -12.37 9.02
C ARG A 200 -4.17 -11.38 10.18
N PRO A 201 -4.92 -11.69 11.24
CA PRO A 201 -5.09 -10.82 12.41
C PRO A 201 -3.77 -10.38 13.01
N GLU A 202 -2.86 -11.32 13.16
CA GLU A 202 -1.56 -11.10 13.78
C GLU A 202 -0.74 -10.12 12.93
N SER A 203 -0.77 -10.24 11.61
CA SER A 203 -0.17 -9.29 10.67
C SER A 203 -0.77 -7.89 10.75
N LEU A 204 -2.11 -7.79 10.80
CA LEU A 204 -2.80 -6.51 11.02
C LEU A 204 -2.45 -5.90 12.37
N THR A 205 -2.02 -6.73 13.31
CA THR A 205 -1.64 -6.27 14.63
C THR A 205 -0.19 -5.79 14.66
N GLN A 206 0.71 -6.40 13.88
CA GLN A 206 2.05 -5.84 13.63
C GLN A 206 1.96 -4.40 13.08
N ILE A 207 1.03 -4.16 12.14
CA ILE A 207 0.78 -2.81 11.60
C ILE A 207 0.38 -1.83 12.71
N ARG A 208 -0.56 -2.22 13.57
CA ARG A 208 -0.98 -1.37 14.71
C ARG A 208 0.17 -1.10 15.67
N VAL A 209 0.97 -2.11 16.00
CA VAL A 209 2.13 -1.97 16.88
C VAL A 209 3.17 -1.03 16.26
N ALA A 210 3.44 -1.14 14.97
CA ALA A 210 4.35 -0.23 14.26
C ALA A 210 3.85 1.22 14.33
N CYS A 211 2.58 1.48 13.96
CA CYS A 211 1.98 2.81 14.06
C CYS A 211 1.99 3.36 15.50
N ALA A 212 1.66 2.52 16.48
CA ALA A 212 1.64 2.90 17.89
C ALA A 212 3.05 3.21 18.42
N THR A 213 4.05 2.43 18.03
CA THR A 213 5.46 2.66 18.38
C THR A 213 5.92 3.99 17.80
N ILE A 214 5.69 4.24 16.51
CA ILE A 214 6.10 5.48 15.84
C ILE A 214 5.42 6.70 16.48
N SER A 215 4.09 6.65 16.67
CA SER A 215 3.33 7.77 17.24
C SER A 215 3.57 8.03 18.72
N THR A 216 4.05 7.02 19.46
CA THR A 216 4.30 7.13 20.91
C THR A 216 5.74 7.51 21.21
N GLU A 217 6.70 6.94 20.50
CA GLU A 217 8.12 7.22 20.72
C GLU A 217 8.57 8.52 20.05
N PHE A 218 7.91 8.94 18.96
CA PHE A 218 8.39 10.06 18.14
C PHE A 218 7.37 11.18 18.00
N ARG A 219 7.91 12.37 17.76
CA ARG A 219 7.14 13.57 17.45
C ARG A 219 6.81 13.64 15.97
N VAL A 220 5.74 12.98 15.57
CA VAL A 220 5.43 12.74 14.15
C VAL A 220 4.12 13.37 13.71
N ALA A 221 4.00 13.62 12.42
CA ALA A 221 2.77 14.07 11.78
C ALA A 221 2.65 13.46 10.38
N ALA A 222 1.41 13.22 9.94
CA ALA A 222 1.10 13.03 8.53
C ALA A 222 0.80 14.41 7.91
N THR A 223 1.25 14.63 6.67
CA THR A 223 1.04 15.89 5.96
C THR A 223 0.20 15.65 4.71
N ARG A 224 -0.07 16.71 3.94
CA ARG A 224 -0.81 16.61 2.68
C ARG A 224 -0.05 15.83 1.60
N THR A 225 1.27 15.80 1.70
CA THR A 225 2.12 15.09 0.73
C THR A 225 2.31 13.64 1.11
N THR A 226 2.22 13.28 2.39
CA THR A 226 2.36 11.89 2.85
C THR A 226 1.25 10.99 2.30
N GLY A 227 1.63 9.84 1.78
CA GLY A 227 0.77 8.75 1.33
C GLY A 227 0.74 7.54 2.27
N LEU A 228 -0.29 6.72 2.09
CA LEU A 228 -0.34 5.35 2.59
C LEU A 228 -0.43 4.42 1.38
N HIS A 229 0.59 3.58 1.17
CA HIS A 229 0.60 2.61 0.07
C HIS A 229 0.32 1.21 0.61
N VAL A 230 -0.55 0.49 -0.08
CA VAL A 230 -0.80 -0.93 0.19
C VAL A 230 -0.58 -1.71 -1.09
N HIS A 231 0.39 -2.61 -1.07
CA HIS A 231 0.67 -3.55 -2.13
C HIS A 231 -0.04 -4.86 -1.82
N VAL A 232 -0.86 -5.36 -2.74
CA VAL A 232 -1.55 -6.65 -2.60
C VAL A 232 -1.03 -7.63 -3.64
N GLY A 233 -0.53 -8.79 -3.20
CA GLY A 233 -0.12 -9.91 -4.05
C GLY A 233 -0.87 -11.19 -3.69
N ASP A 234 -0.87 -12.18 -4.60
CA ASP A 234 -1.40 -13.53 -4.35
C ASP A 234 -0.27 -14.56 -4.15
N GLY A 235 0.73 -14.16 -3.39
CA GLY A 235 1.94 -14.93 -3.13
C GLY A 235 2.65 -15.34 -4.43
N ALA A 236 3.09 -16.59 -4.52
CA ALA A 236 3.75 -17.13 -5.71
C ALA A 236 2.81 -17.43 -6.89
N ASN A 237 1.49 -17.28 -6.72
CA ASN A 237 0.54 -17.59 -7.79
C ASN A 237 0.41 -16.45 -8.82
N GLY A 238 0.76 -15.22 -8.41
CA GLY A 238 0.46 -14.01 -9.19
C GLY A 238 -1.05 -13.83 -9.41
N PHE A 239 -1.42 -12.94 -10.32
CA PHE A 239 -2.84 -12.71 -10.65
C PHE A 239 -3.20 -13.29 -12.01
N SER A 240 -4.41 -13.84 -12.10
CA SER A 240 -4.99 -14.20 -13.39
C SER A 240 -5.37 -12.96 -14.19
N HIS A 241 -5.39 -13.07 -15.53
CA HIS A 241 -5.89 -12.01 -16.41
C HIS A 241 -7.30 -11.55 -16.02
N SER A 242 -8.21 -12.50 -15.74
CA SER A 242 -9.58 -12.19 -15.31
C SER A 242 -9.61 -11.41 -14.01
N THR A 243 -8.74 -11.72 -13.04
CA THR A 243 -8.68 -10.99 -11.76
C THR A 243 -8.28 -9.53 -11.99
N VAL A 244 -7.22 -9.29 -12.76
CA VAL A 244 -6.76 -7.93 -13.06
C VAL A 244 -7.81 -7.16 -13.86
N ARG A 245 -8.42 -7.80 -14.87
CA ARG A 245 -9.52 -7.21 -15.65
C ARG A 245 -10.71 -6.83 -14.77
N ASN A 246 -11.17 -7.73 -13.90
CA ASN A 246 -12.30 -7.50 -13.01
C ASN A 246 -12.01 -6.36 -12.02
N LEU A 247 -10.78 -6.29 -11.49
CA LEU A 247 -10.35 -5.21 -10.62
C LEU A 247 -10.36 -3.87 -11.37
N ILE A 248 -9.77 -3.82 -12.56
CA ILE A 248 -9.77 -2.62 -13.41
C ILE A 248 -11.21 -2.17 -13.69
N ALA A 249 -12.12 -3.10 -14.00
CA ALA A 249 -13.52 -2.77 -14.20
C ALA A 249 -14.19 -2.21 -12.94
N LEU A 250 -13.95 -2.80 -11.78
CA LEU A 250 -14.45 -2.32 -10.48
C LEU A 250 -13.93 -0.91 -10.17
N LEU A 251 -12.61 -0.73 -10.23
CA LEU A 251 -11.95 0.54 -9.97
C LEU A 251 -12.43 1.60 -10.95
N TRP A 252 -12.44 1.28 -12.24
CA TRP A 252 -12.95 2.18 -13.26
C TRP A 252 -14.41 2.49 -13.03
N GLY A 253 -15.30 1.52 -12.83
CA GLY A 253 -16.74 1.74 -12.69
C GLY A 253 -17.15 2.56 -11.46
N PHE A 254 -16.37 2.47 -10.37
CA PHE A 254 -16.72 3.06 -9.08
C PHE A 254 -15.67 4.01 -8.51
N GLU A 255 -14.72 4.47 -9.32
CA GLU A 255 -13.72 5.45 -8.88
C GLU A 255 -14.33 6.68 -8.19
N PRO A 256 -15.44 7.29 -8.66
CA PRO A 256 -16.07 8.38 -7.94
C PRO A 256 -16.49 8.01 -6.51
N GLN A 257 -17.08 6.83 -6.30
CA GLN A 257 -17.43 6.36 -4.97
C GLN A 257 -16.17 6.13 -4.12
N LEU A 258 -15.18 5.43 -4.66
CA LEU A 258 -13.94 5.13 -3.93
C LEU A 258 -13.17 6.39 -3.56
N LEU A 259 -13.16 7.42 -4.42
CA LEU A 259 -12.53 8.71 -4.11
C LEU A 259 -13.17 9.39 -2.89
N THR A 260 -14.46 9.19 -2.62
CA THR A 260 -15.08 9.75 -1.40
C THR A 260 -14.46 9.25 -0.10
N LEU A 261 -13.67 8.17 -0.12
CA LEU A 261 -12.91 7.70 1.05
C LEU A 261 -11.73 8.61 1.39
N PHE A 262 -11.32 9.50 0.49
CA PHE A 262 -10.09 10.27 0.61
C PHE A 262 -10.35 11.78 0.62
N PRO A 263 -9.52 12.57 1.31
CA PRO A 263 -9.63 14.02 1.29
C PRO A 263 -9.36 14.58 -0.12
N PRO A 264 -9.96 15.75 -0.48
CA PRO A 264 -9.91 16.29 -1.83
C PRO A 264 -8.50 16.46 -2.43
N HIS A 265 -7.46 16.67 -1.62
CA HIS A 265 -6.10 16.77 -2.14
C HIS A 265 -5.60 15.48 -2.83
N ARG A 266 -6.07 14.31 -2.40
CA ARG A 266 -5.68 13.02 -3.01
C ARG A 266 -6.39 12.79 -4.35
N HIS A 267 -7.37 13.62 -4.73
CA HIS A 267 -8.11 13.47 -5.99
C HIS A 267 -7.38 14.08 -7.19
N SER A 268 -6.31 14.86 -6.96
CA SER A 268 -5.60 15.59 -8.01
C SER A 268 -4.09 15.67 -7.76
N GLN A 269 -3.56 14.84 -6.86
CA GLN A 269 -2.14 14.82 -6.55
C GLN A 269 -1.41 13.94 -7.57
N THR A 270 -0.31 14.44 -8.12
CA THR A 270 0.48 13.77 -9.18
C THR A 270 0.96 12.37 -8.78
N TRP A 271 1.06 12.09 -7.47
CA TRP A 271 1.51 10.82 -6.91
C TRP A 271 0.39 9.79 -6.66
N CYS A 272 -0.86 10.13 -6.98
CA CYS A 272 -2.01 9.22 -6.85
C CYS A 272 -3.19 9.65 -7.76
N MET A 273 -2.92 10.02 -9.01
CA MET A 273 -3.95 10.52 -9.93
C MET A 273 -5.05 9.49 -10.20
N PRO A 274 -6.33 9.88 -10.26
CA PRO A 274 -7.42 8.96 -10.61
C PRO A 274 -7.18 8.28 -11.97
N LEU A 275 -7.48 6.98 -12.06
CA LEU A 275 -7.37 6.16 -13.27
C LEU A 275 -8.20 6.74 -14.42
N ARG A 276 -9.42 7.24 -14.16
CA ARG A 276 -10.29 7.85 -15.19
C ARG A 276 -9.76 9.18 -15.71
N VAL A 277 -8.77 9.77 -15.04
CA VAL A 277 -8.21 11.08 -15.38
C VAL A 277 -6.87 10.91 -16.09
N ASP A 278 -5.97 10.09 -15.55
CA ASP A 278 -4.58 10.14 -15.95
C ASP A 278 -3.97 8.78 -16.34
N SER A 279 -4.80 7.76 -16.59
CA SER A 279 -4.32 6.55 -17.26
C SER A 279 -4.14 6.76 -18.78
N MET A 280 -3.28 5.97 -19.40
CA MET A 280 -3.14 5.93 -20.87
C MET A 280 -4.49 5.68 -21.58
N TYR A 281 -5.34 4.82 -21.02
CA TYR A 281 -6.68 4.55 -21.53
C TYR A 281 -7.55 5.81 -21.48
N ALA A 282 -7.59 6.51 -20.33
CA ALA A 282 -8.37 7.75 -20.19
C ALA A 282 -7.99 8.80 -21.24
N TRP A 283 -6.69 8.98 -21.49
CA TRP A 283 -6.18 9.94 -22.47
C TRP A 283 -6.51 9.56 -23.92
N ARG A 284 -6.43 8.26 -24.25
CA ARG A 284 -6.74 7.77 -25.61
C ARG A 284 -8.24 7.72 -25.89
N HIS A 285 -9.05 7.60 -24.85
CA HIS A 285 -10.50 7.45 -24.95
C HIS A 285 -11.23 8.58 -24.19
N PRO A 286 -11.06 9.87 -24.56
CA PRO A 286 -11.61 11.00 -23.80
C PRO A 286 -13.16 11.08 -23.78
N LYS A 287 -13.84 10.20 -24.51
CA LYS A 287 -15.30 10.09 -24.61
C LYS A 287 -15.76 8.65 -24.39
N TRP A 288 -15.31 8.04 -23.30
CA TRP A 288 -15.72 6.70 -22.91
C TRP A 288 -17.12 6.70 -22.25
N THR A 289 -17.84 5.59 -22.38
CA THR A 289 -18.96 5.19 -21.51
C THR A 289 -18.60 3.87 -20.82
N ILE A 290 -19.37 3.43 -19.81
CA ILE A 290 -19.12 2.13 -19.19
C ILE A 290 -19.26 1.01 -20.25
N SER A 291 -20.25 1.07 -21.14
CA SER A 291 -20.39 0.15 -22.26
C SER A 291 -19.16 0.10 -23.18
N THR A 292 -18.69 1.23 -23.71
CA THR A 292 -17.54 1.24 -24.63
C THR A 292 -16.26 0.77 -23.92
N PHE A 293 -16.12 1.13 -22.65
CA PHE A 293 -15.02 0.67 -21.80
C PHE A 293 -15.02 -0.85 -21.63
N LEU A 294 -16.18 -1.45 -21.35
CA LEU A 294 -16.30 -2.90 -21.21
C LEU A 294 -16.10 -3.62 -22.55
N GLU A 295 -16.56 -3.07 -23.66
CA GLU A 295 -16.29 -3.60 -25.00
C GLU A 295 -14.78 -3.70 -25.25
N ASP A 296 -14.02 -2.63 -24.94
CA ASP A 296 -12.56 -2.63 -25.04
C ASP A 296 -11.93 -3.63 -24.06
N LEU A 297 -12.38 -3.64 -22.79
CA LEU A 297 -11.86 -4.47 -21.71
C LEU A 297 -12.02 -5.98 -21.93
N PHE A 298 -13.06 -6.38 -22.65
CA PHE A 298 -13.32 -7.77 -23.03
C PHE A 298 -12.83 -8.11 -24.45
N SER A 299 -12.31 -7.15 -25.19
CA SER A 299 -11.75 -7.38 -26.52
C SER A 299 -10.43 -8.15 -26.46
N SER A 300 -10.04 -8.73 -27.61
CA SER A 300 -8.73 -9.37 -27.76
C SER A 300 -7.56 -8.40 -27.59
N LYS A 301 -7.78 -7.09 -27.75
CA LYS A 301 -6.76 -6.03 -27.54
C LYS A 301 -6.20 -6.10 -26.12
N PHE A 302 -7.06 -6.36 -25.14
CA PHE A 302 -6.70 -6.43 -23.73
C PHE A 302 -6.71 -7.87 -23.21
N GLY A 303 -6.41 -8.86 -24.07
CA GLY A 303 -6.47 -10.29 -23.74
C GLY A 303 -5.31 -10.85 -22.89
N ILE A 304 -4.31 -10.02 -22.53
CA ILE A 304 -3.16 -10.40 -21.71
C ILE A 304 -2.87 -9.34 -20.64
N ILE A 305 -2.25 -9.74 -19.53
CA ILE A 305 -1.95 -8.83 -18.40
C ILE A 305 -1.07 -7.66 -18.84
N GLU A 306 -0.02 -7.91 -19.63
CA GLU A 306 0.89 -6.88 -20.16
C GLU A 306 0.15 -5.77 -20.94
N ALA A 307 -0.94 -6.11 -21.64
CA ALA A 307 -1.76 -5.13 -22.36
C ALA A 307 -2.60 -4.28 -21.40
N LEU A 308 -3.15 -4.89 -20.35
CA LEU A 308 -3.85 -4.17 -19.28
C LEU A 308 -2.88 -3.23 -18.55
N VAL A 309 -1.72 -3.74 -18.13
CA VAL A 309 -0.69 -2.94 -17.44
C VAL A 309 -0.33 -1.70 -18.27
N ARG A 310 -0.03 -1.85 -19.56
CA ARG A 310 0.33 -0.72 -20.44
C ARG A 310 -0.77 0.32 -20.62
N GLU A 311 -2.03 -0.08 -20.63
CA GLU A 311 -3.15 0.85 -20.91
C GLU A 311 -3.69 1.52 -19.65
N PHE A 312 -3.46 0.92 -18.48
CA PHE A 312 -3.88 1.49 -17.20
C PHE A 312 -2.72 2.07 -16.37
N GLN A 313 -1.52 2.16 -16.96
CA GLN A 313 -0.41 2.96 -16.44
C GLN A 313 -0.70 4.46 -16.55
N VAL A 314 -0.04 5.25 -15.70
CA VAL A 314 -0.06 6.71 -15.71
C VAL A 314 0.41 7.27 -17.07
N CYS A 315 -0.22 8.34 -17.53
CA CYS A 315 0.07 9.00 -18.81
C CYS A 315 0.81 10.34 -18.62
N GLY A 316 0.23 11.27 -17.85
CA GLY A 316 0.75 12.63 -17.71
C GLY A 316 1.47 12.92 -16.40
N GLY A 317 0.94 12.44 -15.28
CA GLY A 317 1.47 12.60 -13.94
C GLY A 317 2.55 11.58 -13.58
N ASP A 318 2.94 11.57 -12.30
CA ASP A 318 4.00 10.69 -11.82
C ASP A 318 3.49 9.28 -11.49
N ARG A 319 2.29 9.17 -10.88
CA ARG A 319 1.66 7.90 -10.48
C ARG A 319 0.14 7.96 -10.51
N CYS A 320 -0.49 6.83 -10.83
CA CYS A 320 -1.93 6.66 -10.63
C CYS A 320 -2.27 6.24 -9.19
N ALA A 321 -3.55 6.40 -8.81
CA ALA A 321 -4.11 5.99 -7.52
C ALA A 321 -4.00 4.47 -7.28
N VAL A 322 -3.91 3.70 -8.38
CA VAL A 322 -3.61 2.27 -8.39
C VAL A 322 -2.55 2.01 -9.46
N GLU A 323 -1.50 1.29 -9.10
CA GLU A 323 -0.36 0.99 -9.95
C GLU A 323 -0.27 -0.52 -10.25
N LEU A 324 -0.20 -0.83 -11.54
CA LEU A 324 -0.15 -2.21 -12.06
C LEU A 324 1.23 -2.59 -12.60
N SER A 325 2.18 -1.64 -12.65
CA SER A 325 3.51 -1.82 -13.26
C SER A 325 4.31 -2.97 -12.63
N ASN A 326 4.14 -3.19 -11.33
CA ASN A 326 4.72 -4.30 -10.58
C ASN A 326 4.32 -5.71 -11.13
N LEU A 327 3.23 -5.83 -11.90
CA LEU A 327 2.82 -7.09 -12.52
C LEU A 327 3.63 -7.48 -13.77
N ASP A 328 4.37 -6.52 -14.34
CA ASP A 328 5.14 -6.68 -15.57
C ASP A 328 6.64 -6.36 -15.37
N ASP A 329 7.08 -6.16 -14.12
CA ASP A 329 8.46 -5.81 -13.81
C ASP A 329 9.35 -7.08 -13.69
N PRO A 330 10.25 -7.36 -14.65
CA PRO A 330 11.12 -8.52 -14.62
C PRO A 330 12.26 -8.40 -13.60
N MET A 331 12.56 -7.18 -13.11
CA MET A 331 13.59 -6.95 -12.09
C MET A 331 13.09 -7.23 -10.67
N VAL A 332 11.78 -7.41 -10.51
CA VAL A 332 11.13 -7.59 -9.21
C VAL A 332 10.23 -8.82 -9.21
N ALA A 333 10.81 -9.99 -9.52
CA ALA A 333 10.15 -11.29 -9.43
C ALA A 333 9.44 -11.56 -8.06
N VAL A 334 9.75 -10.75 -7.04
CA VAL A 334 9.14 -10.74 -5.70
C VAL A 334 7.87 -9.87 -5.59
N LYS A 335 7.74 -8.79 -6.37
CA LYS A 335 6.62 -7.83 -6.29
C LYS A 335 5.58 -8.08 -7.39
N GLN A 336 5.07 -9.30 -7.52
CA GLN A 336 3.84 -9.51 -8.31
C GLN A 336 2.62 -8.98 -7.55
N THR A 337 2.59 -7.67 -7.36
CA THR A 337 1.62 -6.96 -6.51
C THR A 337 0.92 -5.87 -7.30
N ILE A 338 -0.28 -5.53 -6.88
CA ILE A 338 -0.98 -4.31 -7.29
C ILE A 338 -0.87 -3.32 -6.14
N GLU A 339 -0.43 -2.11 -6.43
CA GLU A 339 -0.17 -1.09 -5.44
C GLU A 339 -1.33 -0.07 -5.40
N PHE A 340 -1.85 0.19 -4.21
CA PHE A 340 -2.93 1.14 -3.97
C PHE A 340 -2.38 2.35 -3.21
N ARG A 341 -2.35 3.51 -3.87
CA ARG A 341 -1.73 4.75 -3.37
C ARG A 341 -2.72 5.87 -3.04
N ALA A 342 -4.02 5.63 -3.20
CA ALA A 342 -5.04 6.69 -3.08
C ALA A 342 -5.18 7.27 -1.65
N HIS A 343 -4.93 6.45 -0.62
CA HIS A 343 -5.15 6.82 0.78
C HIS A 343 -4.12 7.86 1.26
N PRO A 344 -4.55 8.91 2.00
CA PRO A 344 -3.62 9.85 2.62
C PRO A 344 -2.76 9.15 3.68
N GLY A 345 -1.56 9.66 3.95
CA GLY A 345 -0.76 9.19 5.07
C GLY A 345 -1.52 9.32 6.39
N THR A 346 -1.44 8.30 7.24
CA THR A 346 -2.03 8.29 8.59
C THR A 346 -1.19 7.44 9.53
N LEU A 347 -1.02 7.92 10.76
CA LEU A 347 -0.35 7.18 11.82
C LEU A 347 -1.35 6.50 12.77
N ASP A 348 -2.65 6.55 12.44
CA ASP A 348 -3.67 5.78 13.14
C ASP A 348 -3.69 4.34 12.60
N GLY A 349 -3.18 3.41 13.39
CA GLY A 349 -3.10 2.00 13.02
C GLY A 349 -4.46 1.35 12.71
N ASP A 350 -5.56 1.85 13.27
CA ASP A 350 -6.90 1.33 12.96
C ASP A 350 -7.38 1.81 11.59
N GLU A 351 -7.03 3.03 11.17
CA GLU A 351 -7.28 3.52 9.82
C GLU A 351 -6.43 2.78 8.78
N VAL A 352 -5.14 2.57 9.07
CA VAL A 352 -4.25 1.79 8.18
C VAL A 352 -4.81 0.39 7.98
N VAL A 353 -5.16 -0.31 9.07
CA VAL A 353 -5.73 -1.66 8.99
C VAL A 353 -7.05 -1.67 8.22
N MET A 354 -7.92 -0.67 8.39
CA MET A 354 -9.18 -0.63 7.64
C MET A 354 -8.94 -0.44 6.14
N TRP A 355 -7.96 0.38 5.76
CA TRP A 355 -7.60 0.53 4.36
C TRP A 355 -7.05 -0.77 3.76
N VAL A 356 -6.14 -1.45 4.48
CA VAL A 356 -5.61 -2.77 4.07
C VAL A 356 -6.75 -3.77 3.87
N LYS A 357 -7.67 -3.88 4.84
CA LYS A 357 -8.84 -4.75 4.73
C LYS A 357 -9.72 -4.41 3.52
N THR A 358 -9.87 -3.12 3.23
CA THR A 358 -10.67 -2.63 2.10
C THR A 358 -10.06 -3.08 0.78
N VAL A 359 -8.79 -2.76 0.51
CA VAL A 359 -8.15 -3.10 -0.77
C VAL A 359 -7.99 -4.61 -0.96
N VAL A 360 -7.70 -5.37 0.09
CA VAL A 360 -7.68 -6.83 0.01
C VAL A 360 -9.08 -7.38 -0.27
N GLY A 361 -10.12 -6.79 0.31
CA GLY A 361 -11.52 -7.12 0.02
C GLY A 361 -11.89 -6.87 -1.45
N LEU A 362 -11.50 -5.73 -2.03
CA LEU A 362 -11.72 -5.43 -3.45
C LEU A 362 -11.02 -6.48 -4.34
N MET A 363 -9.79 -6.86 -3.99
CA MET A 363 -9.02 -7.88 -4.71
C MET A 363 -9.66 -9.26 -4.64
N GLN A 364 -10.11 -9.68 -3.45
CA GLN A 364 -10.78 -10.96 -3.26
C GLN A 364 -12.10 -11.04 -4.02
N TRP A 365 -12.86 -9.94 -4.04
CA TRP A 365 -14.05 -9.84 -4.87
C TRP A 365 -13.70 -9.98 -6.36
N ALA A 366 -12.70 -9.24 -6.84
CA ALA A 366 -12.28 -9.30 -8.24
C ALA A 366 -11.79 -10.70 -8.66
N GLN A 367 -11.14 -11.44 -7.74
CA GLN A 367 -10.69 -12.81 -7.95
C GLN A 367 -11.85 -13.81 -7.97
N GLY A 368 -12.86 -13.63 -7.13
CA GLY A 368 -14.01 -14.54 -7.01
C GLY A 368 -15.17 -14.26 -7.97
N ALA A 369 -15.25 -13.06 -8.54
CA ALA A 369 -16.37 -12.64 -9.37
C ALA A 369 -16.38 -13.33 -10.75
N ASP A 370 -17.51 -13.92 -11.10
CA ASP A 370 -17.78 -14.37 -12.47
C ASP A 370 -18.21 -13.20 -13.38
N SER A 371 -18.29 -13.47 -14.69
CA SER A 371 -18.70 -12.47 -15.67
C SER A 371 -20.10 -11.89 -15.41
N ASN A 372 -21.05 -12.67 -14.89
CA ASN A 372 -22.41 -12.19 -14.63
C ASN A 372 -22.44 -11.24 -13.43
N GLN A 373 -21.70 -11.56 -12.38
CA GLN A 373 -21.54 -10.72 -11.20
C GLN A 373 -20.86 -9.39 -11.57
N LEU A 374 -19.79 -9.43 -12.38
CA LEU A 374 -19.15 -8.22 -12.86
C LEU A 374 -20.09 -7.36 -13.70
N MET A 375 -20.75 -7.95 -14.70
CA MET A 375 -21.65 -7.20 -15.58
C MET A 375 -22.83 -6.60 -14.80
N SER A 376 -23.34 -7.32 -13.81
CA SER A 376 -24.40 -6.83 -12.91
C SER A 376 -23.90 -5.65 -12.07
N LEU A 377 -22.67 -5.70 -11.55
CA LEU A 377 -22.06 -4.58 -10.85
C LEU A 377 -21.87 -3.38 -11.79
N MET A 378 -21.38 -3.60 -13.01
CA MET A 378 -21.16 -2.52 -13.99
C MET A 378 -22.46 -1.87 -14.48
N ALA A 379 -23.58 -2.60 -14.47
CA ALA A 379 -24.88 -2.02 -14.78
C ALA A 379 -25.28 -0.91 -13.79
N TYR A 380 -24.86 -0.99 -12.51
CA TYR A 380 -25.04 0.10 -11.55
C TYR A 380 -24.19 1.34 -11.92
N ALA A 381 -22.96 1.12 -12.41
CA ALA A 381 -22.10 2.21 -12.86
C ALA A 381 -22.66 2.92 -14.11
N GLU A 382 -23.21 2.15 -15.06
CA GLU A 382 -23.85 2.68 -16.29
C GLU A 382 -25.15 3.45 -15.98
N ALA A 383 -25.94 3.01 -15.00
CA ALA A 383 -27.23 3.62 -14.65
C ALA A 383 -27.14 5.03 -14.02
N GLY A 384 -25.94 5.54 -13.78
CA GLY A 384 -25.70 6.78 -13.04
C GLY A 384 -25.48 6.46 -11.57
N ASN A 385 -24.23 6.57 -11.15
CA ASN A 385 -23.76 6.21 -9.81
C ASN A 385 -23.91 7.38 -8.80
N ASP A 386 -24.55 8.49 -9.18
CA ASP A 386 -24.67 9.71 -8.37
C ASP A 386 -25.42 9.50 -7.05
N ASN A 387 -26.37 8.56 -7.01
CA ASN A 387 -27.12 8.19 -5.80
C ASN A 387 -26.55 6.94 -5.09
N PHE A 388 -25.49 6.34 -5.66
CA PHE A 388 -24.89 5.13 -5.15
C PHE A 388 -23.67 5.46 -4.29
N SER A 389 -23.77 5.25 -2.98
CA SER A 389 -22.71 5.60 -2.03
C SER A 389 -21.61 4.54 -2.00
N VAL A 390 -20.41 4.94 -1.55
CA VAL A 390 -19.32 3.99 -1.32
C VAL A 390 -19.65 2.96 -0.25
N ALA A 391 -20.46 3.32 0.75
CA ALA A 391 -20.94 2.36 1.75
C ALA A 391 -21.81 1.27 1.10
N GLY A 392 -22.74 1.66 0.21
CA GLY A 392 -23.53 0.70 -0.56
C GLY A 392 -22.68 -0.17 -1.49
N LEU A 393 -21.62 0.39 -2.09
CA LEU A 393 -20.65 -0.38 -2.87
C LEU A 393 -19.99 -1.44 -2.00
N LEU A 394 -19.40 -1.03 -0.88
CA LEU A 394 -18.70 -1.92 0.03
C LEU A 394 -19.63 -3.04 0.54
N GLU A 395 -20.89 -2.74 0.89
CA GLU A 395 -21.88 -3.75 1.24
C GLU A 395 -22.14 -4.75 0.10
N MET A 396 -22.30 -4.28 -1.15
CA MET A 396 -22.48 -5.15 -2.32
C MET A 396 -21.26 -6.05 -2.59
N LEU A 397 -20.06 -5.57 -2.28
CA LEU A 397 -18.82 -6.33 -2.41
C LEU A 397 -18.60 -7.30 -1.24
N GLY A 398 -19.48 -7.31 -0.23
CA GLY A 398 -19.34 -8.16 0.96
C GLY A 398 -18.39 -7.59 2.01
N LEU A 399 -18.23 -6.26 2.07
CA LEU A 399 -17.34 -5.51 2.96
C LEU A 399 -18.09 -4.61 3.96
N PRO A 400 -19.01 -5.16 4.78
CA PRO A 400 -19.89 -4.35 5.63
C PRO A 400 -19.16 -3.69 6.83
N GLU A 401 -18.06 -4.28 7.32
CA GLU A 401 -17.23 -3.63 8.36
C GLU A 401 -16.60 -2.34 7.81
N GLN A 402 -16.07 -2.41 6.58
CA GLN A 402 -15.47 -1.27 5.89
C GLN A 402 -16.54 -0.21 5.60
N ALA A 403 -17.73 -0.63 5.14
CA ALA A 403 -18.86 0.26 4.91
C ALA A 403 -19.24 1.06 6.16
N GLU A 404 -19.36 0.39 7.32
CA GLU A 404 -19.72 1.05 8.57
C GLU A 404 -18.60 1.97 9.07
N PHE A 405 -17.33 1.57 8.94
CA PHE A 405 -16.20 2.40 9.34
C PHE A 405 -16.14 3.74 8.58
N TYR A 406 -16.38 3.70 7.26
CA TYR A 406 -16.25 4.90 6.42
C TYR A 406 -17.49 5.79 6.40
N LYS A 407 -18.65 5.32 6.88
CA LYS A 407 -19.94 6.02 6.83
C LYS A 407 -19.90 7.47 7.35
N GLY A 408 -19.05 7.75 8.34
CA GLY A 408 -18.86 9.09 8.92
C GLY A 408 -17.58 9.81 8.49
N LYS A 409 -16.80 9.24 7.56
CA LYS A 409 -15.47 9.71 7.16
C LYS A 409 -15.38 10.06 5.67
N LEU A 410 -16.53 10.30 5.03
CA LEU A 410 -16.58 10.55 3.59
C LEU A 410 -16.29 12.00 3.25
N HIS A 411 -15.66 12.18 2.10
CA HIS A 411 -15.28 13.47 1.54
C HIS A 411 -16.05 13.74 0.24
N PRO A 412 -16.43 15.01 -0.01
CA PRO A 412 -17.16 15.35 -1.22
C PRO A 412 -16.27 15.27 -2.47
N LEU A 413 -16.90 14.90 -3.60
CA LEU A 413 -16.27 14.91 -4.92
C LEU A 413 -16.23 16.35 -5.45
N GLY A 414 -15.26 17.12 -4.98
CA GLY A 414 -15.02 18.49 -5.40
C GLY A 414 -14.22 19.28 -4.38
N VAL A 415 -13.20 20.00 -4.84
CA VAL A 415 -12.55 21.03 -4.02
C VAL A 415 -13.53 22.19 -3.93
N ALA A 416 -14.26 22.34 -2.82
CA ALA A 416 -14.75 23.66 -2.50
C ALA A 416 -13.50 24.53 -2.29
N GLU A 417 -13.33 25.62 -3.05
CA GLU A 417 -12.21 26.56 -2.87
C GLU A 417 -12.05 27.00 -1.40
N GLU A 418 -13.16 27.02 -0.64
CA GLU A 418 -13.19 27.29 0.80
C GLU A 418 -12.44 26.25 1.68
N ASN A 419 -12.28 24.99 1.23
CA ASN A 419 -11.68 23.92 2.04
C ASN A 419 -10.17 23.73 1.80
N ALA A 420 -9.63 24.26 0.70
CA ALA A 420 -8.20 24.12 0.38
C ALA A 420 -7.29 24.77 1.45
N GLY A 421 -7.78 25.80 2.16
CA GLY A 421 -7.06 26.43 3.27
C GLY A 421 -7.17 25.68 4.61
N ARG A 422 -8.34 25.08 4.90
CA ARG A 422 -8.61 24.39 6.18
C ARG A 422 -7.84 23.09 6.33
N GLU A 423 -7.48 22.45 5.23
CA GLU A 423 -6.70 21.21 5.27
C GLU A 423 -5.32 21.40 5.94
N TYR A 424 -4.74 22.59 5.79
CA TYR A 424 -3.51 22.93 6.50
C TYR A 424 -3.72 23.12 8.00
N GLU A 425 -4.93 23.48 8.43
CA GLU A 425 -5.27 23.73 9.84
C GLU A 425 -5.55 22.43 10.61
N ILE A 426 -5.66 21.28 9.94
CA ILE A 426 -5.93 19.98 10.58
C ILE A 426 -4.69 19.10 10.76
N GLN A 427 -3.53 19.48 10.21
CA GLN A 427 -2.27 18.75 10.38
C GLN A 427 -1.81 18.81 11.85
N GLY A 428 -2.17 17.77 12.62
CA GLY A 428 -1.81 17.60 14.02
C GLY A 428 -0.64 16.64 14.21
N LEU A 429 -0.03 16.70 15.40
CA LEU A 429 0.88 15.65 15.83
C LEU A 429 0.07 14.36 16.03
N ALA A 430 0.64 13.23 15.62
CA ALA A 430 -0.01 11.93 15.77
C ALA A 430 -0.22 11.62 17.26
N ARG A 431 -1.40 11.09 17.59
CA ARG A 431 -1.75 10.78 18.97
C ARG A 431 -1.05 9.48 19.39
N PRO A 432 -0.30 9.47 20.50
CA PRO A 432 0.24 8.23 21.05
C PRO A 432 -0.85 7.20 21.35
N ARG A 433 -0.52 5.92 21.13
CA ARG A 433 -1.40 4.77 21.33
C ARG A 433 -0.78 3.78 22.31
N THR A 434 -0.53 4.24 23.54
CA THR A 434 0.01 3.39 24.62
C THR A 434 -0.91 2.22 24.94
N ASP A 435 -2.23 2.38 24.72
CA ASP A 435 -3.22 1.30 24.85
C ASP A 435 -2.90 0.09 23.95
N VAL A 436 -2.44 0.34 22.72
CA VAL A 436 -2.06 -0.72 21.77
C VAL A 436 -0.77 -1.41 22.22
N LEU A 437 0.21 -0.63 22.67
CA LEU A 437 1.50 -1.13 23.15
C LEU A 437 1.34 -1.97 24.43
N GLU A 438 0.58 -1.47 25.40
CA GLU A 438 0.27 -2.15 26.66
C GLU A 438 -0.47 -3.47 26.42
N ALA A 439 -1.45 -3.48 25.51
CA ALA A 439 -2.15 -4.69 25.11
C ALA A 439 -1.21 -5.73 24.48
N PHE A 440 -0.10 -5.29 23.88
CA PHE A 440 0.96 -6.13 23.32
C PHE A 440 2.07 -6.53 24.30
N GLY A 441 2.00 -6.09 25.55
CA GLY A 441 3.05 -6.35 26.54
C GLY A 441 4.32 -5.51 26.32
N ILE A 442 4.17 -4.35 25.69
CA ILE A 442 5.21 -3.32 25.51
C ILE A 442 4.93 -2.22 26.54
N GLY A 443 5.84 -2.05 27.50
CA GLY A 443 5.72 -1.05 28.57
C GLY A 443 6.29 0.31 28.20
N GLU A 444 6.43 1.21 29.18
CA GLU A 444 6.97 2.56 29.00
C GLU A 444 8.41 2.62 28.45
N GLU A 445 9.18 1.54 28.63
CA GLU A 445 10.53 1.43 28.07
C GLU A 445 10.52 1.21 26.55
N GLY A 446 9.36 0.93 25.94
CA GLY A 446 9.22 0.65 24.50
C GLY A 446 9.75 -0.72 24.08
N VAL A 447 10.26 -1.51 25.04
CA VAL A 447 10.84 -2.82 24.81
C VAL A 447 9.77 -3.91 24.98
N ALA A 448 9.62 -4.75 23.96
CA ALA A 448 8.80 -5.94 24.03
C ALA A 448 9.38 -6.94 25.04
N THR A 449 8.53 -7.42 25.95
CA THR A 449 8.95 -8.35 27.02
C THR A 449 8.82 -9.83 26.62
N ARG A 450 8.35 -10.11 25.41
CA ARG A 450 8.11 -11.45 24.86
C ARG A 450 8.40 -11.45 23.37
N ASP A 451 8.79 -12.59 22.84
CA ASP A 451 8.81 -12.81 21.40
C ASP A 451 7.37 -12.90 20.90
N ASN A 452 6.95 -11.90 20.13
CA ASN A 452 5.55 -11.63 19.82
C ASN A 452 5.15 -12.03 18.40
N TRP A 453 6.10 -12.34 17.51
CA TRP A 453 5.82 -12.61 16.09
C TRP A 453 6.48 -13.87 15.57
N ASP A 454 5.74 -14.62 14.75
CA ASP A 454 6.20 -15.85 14.09
C ASP A 454 6.61 -15.56 12.64
N GLU A 455 7.70 -16.19 12.18
CA GLU A 455 8.14 -16.18 10.77
C GLU A 455 7.01 -16.62 9.82
N SER A 456 6.08 -17.48 10.27
CA SER A 456 4.94 -17.93 9.46
C SER A 456 3.92 -16.85 9.09
N LEU A 457 4.06 -15.62 9.62
CA LEU A 457 3.29 -14.43 9.25
C LEU A 457 3.90 -13.68 8.06
N ILE A 458 5.21 -13.83 7.85
CA ILE A 458 5.95 -13.18 6.78
C ILE A 458 5.90 -14.07 5.54
N PHE A 459 5.58 -13.46 4.40
CA PHE A 459 5.63 -14.14 3.12
C PHE A 459 7.06 -14.12 2.59
N ASP A 460 7.63 -15.30 2.40
CA ASP A 460 8.90 -15.48 1.71
C ASP A 460 8.65 -15.97 0.26
N PRO A 461 8.80 -15.12 -0.77
CA PRO A 461 8.74 -15.52 -2.18
C PRO A 461 9.73 -16.62 -2.59
N TYR A 462 10.78 -16.89 -1.82
CA TYR A 462 11.84 -17.82 -2.18
C TYR A 462 11.70 -19.20 -1.51
N HIS A 463 10.70 -19.41 -0.64
CA HIS A 463 10.53 -20.65 0.14
C HIS A 463 9.16 -21.31 0.05
#